data_AF-A0A7W0KHF6-F1
#
_entry.id   AF-A0A7W0KHF6-F1
#
_cell.length_a   1.000
_cell.length_b   1.000
_cell.length_c   1.000
_cell.angle_alpha   90.00
_cell.angle_beta   90.00
_cell.angle_gamma   90.00
#
_symmetry.space_group_name_H-M   'P 1'
#
loop_
_entity.id
_entity.type
_entity.pdbx_description
1 polymer ?
#
loop_
_entity_poly.entity_id
_entity_poly.type
_entity_poly.pdbx_seq_one_letter_code
_entity_poly.pdbx_strand_id
1 'polypeptide(L)' 'MADLPMHHRDPFDRLLVAQARSEQLTIVTGDRRIAASDVSVVDAG' A
#
# COMPACT_ATOMS: atom_id res chain seq x y z
N MET A 1 -23.09 4.08 -5.84
CA MET A 1 -21.94 4.73 -5.18
C MET A 1 -20.75 3.80 -5.32
N ALA A 2 -19.68 4.30 -5.95
CA ALA A 2 -18.31 3.75 -5.94
C ALA A 2 -18.11 2.27 -6.32
N ASP A 3 -18.30 1.93 -7.59
CA ASP A 3 -17.64 0.77 -8.20
C ASP A 3 -16.15 1.10 -8.40
N LEU A 4 -15.35 0.91 -7.35
CA LEU A 4 -13.89 0.99 -7.47
C LEU A 4 -13.38 -0.43 -7.76
N PRO A 5 -12.69 -0.67 -8.90
CA PRO A 5 -12.26 -2.01 -9.28
C PRO A 5 -11.46 -2.67 -8.15
N MET A 6 -11.81 -3.92 -7.82
CA MET A 6 -11.26 -4.72 -6.71
C MET A 6 -9.79 -5.14 -6.91
N HIS A 7 -8.93 -4.25 -7.39
CA HIS A 7 -7.54 -4.56 -7.68
C HIS A 7 -6.66 -4.62 -6.41
N HIS A 8 -7.12 -4.13 -5.27
CA HIS A 8 -6.46 -4.33 -3.97
C HIS A 8 -7.44 -5.00 -3.02
N ARG A 9 -7.32 -6.32 -2.88
CA ARG A 9 -8.23 -7.21 -2.15
C ARG A 9 -8.12 -7.15 -0.62
N ASP A 10 -7.34 -6.22 -0.06
CA ASP A 10 -7.26 -5.99 1.37
C ASP A 10 -7.52 -4.50 1.70
N PRO A 11 -8.56 -4.17 2.48
CA PRO A 11 -8.85 -2.78 2.86
C PRO A 11 -7.75 -2.18 3.74
N PHE A 12 -6.97 -2.99 4.46
CA PHE A 12 -5.87 -2.52 5.30
C PHE A 12 -4.65 -2.10 4.48
N ASP A 13 -4.28 -2.84 3.44
CA ASP A 13 -3.21 -2.45 2.50
C ASP A 13 -3.50 -1.07 1.89
N ARG A 14 -4.77 -0.83 1.53
CA ARG A 14 -5.20 0.46 0.98
C ARG A 14 -5.04 1.58 1.99
N LEU A 15 -5.37 1.33 3.25
CA LEU A 15 -5.19 2.32 4.32
C LEU A 15 -3.70 2.63 4.54
N LEU A 16 -2.85 1.59 4.60
CA LEU A 16 -1.40 1.77 4.77
C LEU A 16 -0.78 2.57 3.64
N VAL A 17 -1.11 2.23 2.38
CA VAL A 17 -0.61 2.97 1.21
C VAL A 17 -1.15 4.40 1.19
N ALA A 18 -2.44 4.61 1.50
CA ALA A 18 -3.02 5.95 1.54
C ALA A 18 -2.36 6.82 2.62
N GLN A 19 -2.11 6.26 3.80
CA GLN A 19 -1.43 6.96 4.89
C GLN A 19 0.02 7.29 4.51
N ALA A 20 0.78 6.32 3.99
CA ALA A 20 2.16 6.54 3.57
C ALA A 20 2.27 7.62 2.48
N ARG A 21 1.30 7.68 1.55
CA ARG A 21 1.21 8.77 0.56
C ARG A 21 0.92 10.12 1.19
N SER A 22 -0.08 10.18 2.06
CA SER A 22 -0.52 11.43 2.69
C SER A 22 0.55 12.03 3.60
N GLU A 23 1.33 11.18 4.25
CA GLU A 23 2.32 11.57 5.26
C GLU A 23 3.77 11.45 4.77
N GLN A 24 3.98 11.10 3.50
CA GLN A 24 5.29 10.92 2.88
C GLN A 24 6.18 9.91 3.64
N LEU A 25 5.57 8.81 4.12
CA LEU A 25 6.25 7.76 4.86
C LEU A 25 6.79 6.67 3.92
N THR A 26 7.81 5.97 4.39
CA THR A 26 8.35 4.76 3.76
C THR A 26 7.77 3.53 4.45
N ILE A 27 7.22 2.59 3.68
CA ILE A 27 6.69 1.34 4.23
C ILE A 27 7.81 0.29 4.28
N VAL A 28 7.99 -0.35 5.43
CA VAL A 28 8.89 -1.52 5.58
C VAL A 28 8.03 -2.78 5.50
N THR A 29 8.25 -3.65 4.52
CA THR A 29 7.40 -4.84 4.33
C THR A 29 8.11 -5.96 3.58
N GLY A 30 7.78 -7.21 3.90
CA GLY A 30 8.12 -8.39 3.09
C GLY A 30 6.99 -8.79 2.12
N ASP A 31 5.85 -8.09 2.17
CA ASP A 31 4.73 -8.35 1.26
C ASP A 31 4.99 -7.72 -0.11
N ARG A 32 5.15 -8.58 -1.12
CA ARG A 32 5.39 -8.21 -2.52
C ARG A 32 4.27 -7.34 -3.11
N ARG A 33 3.04 -7.43 -2.59
CA ARG A 33 1.90 -6.64 -3.07
C ARG A 33 2.01 -5.19 -2.63
N ILE A 34 2.39 -4.96 -1.37
CA ILE A 34 2.67 -3.61 -0.88
C ILE A 34 3.94 -3.06 -1.55
N ALA A 35 4.96 -3.90 -1.74
CA ALA A 35 6.19 -3.52 -2.45
C ALA A 35 5.97 -3.08 -3.91
N ALA A 36 4.90 -3.54 -4.57
CA ALA A 36 4.53 -3.14 -5.92
C ALA A 36 3.69 -1.85 -5.98
N SER A 37 3.41 -1.23 -4.84
CA SER A 37 2.61 0.00 -4.76
C SER A 37 3.47 1.24 -5.07
N ASP A 38 2.83 2.29 -5.56
CA ASP A 38 3.49 3.55 -5.90
C ASP A 38 3.66 4.42 -4.63
N VAL A 39 4.54 3.95 -3.73
CA VAL A 39 5.04 4.56 -2.50
C VAL A 39 6.48 4.13 -2.25
N SER A 40 7.22 4.85 -1.40
CA SER A 40 8.54 4.43 -0.96
C SER A 40 8.45 3.16 -0.10
N VAL A 41 9.25 2.15 -0.44
CA VAL A 41 9.28 0.86 0.27
C VAL A 41 10.71 0.43 0.59
N VAL A 42 10.87 -0.19 1.75
CA VAL A 42 12.06 -0.94 2.16
C VAL A 42 11.67 -2.40 2.37
N ASP A 43 12.42 -3.31 1.76
CA ASP A 43 12.22 -4.75 1.90
C ASP A 43 12.53 -5.22 3.33
N ALA A 44 11.67 -6.06 3.89
CA ALA A 44 11.81 -6.58 5.25
C ALA A 44 12.32 -8.03 5.35
N GLY A 45 12.53 -8.71 4.22
CA GLY A 45 12.98 -10.11 4.16
C GLY A 45 11.89 -11.15 4.39
#